data_AF-A0AAT9IUU0-F1
#
_entry.id   AF-A0AAT9IUU0-F1
#
_cell.length_a   1.000
_cell.length_b   1.000
_cell.length_c   1.000
_cell.angle_alpha   90.00
_cell.angle_beta   90.00
_cell.angle_gamma   90.00
#
_symmetry.space_group_name_H-M   'P 1'
#
loop_
_entity.id
_entity.type
_entity.pdbx_description
1 polymer ?
#
loop_
_entity_poly.entity_id
_entity_poly.type
_entity_poly.pdbx_seq_one_letter_code
_entity_poly.pdbx_strand_id
1 'polypeptide(L)' 'MDKQIAEFAVIAAYRASRELISLLDTARAHCSEANYDDLQSKVATTLGEMNEINHWAFTAYPELKTAIDERIEKYGRVS' A
#
# COMPACT_ATOMS: atom_id res chain seq x y z
N MET A 1 13.20 16.36 -1.97
CA MET A 1 11.85 16.19 -2.54
C MET A 1 10.92 17.12 -1.78
N ASP A 2 9.83 17.59 -2.39
CA ASP A 2 8.81 18.37 -1.68
C ASP A 2 7.96 17.49 -0.74
N LYS A 3 7.59 17.99 0.44
CA LYS A 3 6.75 17.26 1.42
C LYS A 3 5.41 16.82 0.81
N GLN A 4 4.82 17.63 -0.07
CA GLN A 4 3.58 17.28 -0.76
C GLN A 4 3.76 16.08 -1.69
N ILE A 5 4.93 15.94 -2.31
CA ILE A 5 5.24 14.77 -3.14
C ILE A 5 5.41 13.53 -2.25
N ALA A 6 6.03 13.65 -1.08
CA ALA A 6 6.11 12.56 -0.09
C ALA A 6 4.70 12.10 0.33
N GLU A 7 3.85 13.04 0.73
CA GLU A 7 2.48 12.74 1.13
C GLU A 7 1.71 12.06 0.00
N PHE A 8 1.79 12.60 -1.23
CA PHE A 8 1.15 12.00 -2.40
C PHE A 8 1.64 10.57 -2.66
N ALA A 9 2.95 10.34 -2.59
CA ALA A 9 3.55 9.03 -2.82
C ALA A 9 3.04 8.00 -1.80
N VAL A 10 2.99 8.35 -0.51
CA VAL A 10 2.47 7.46 0.54
C VAL A 10 0.98 7.17 0.33
N ILE A 11 0.17 8.20 0.03
CA ILE A 11 -1.26 8.01 -0.25
C ILE A 11 -1.47 7.06 -1.43
N ALA A 12 -0.71 7.24 -2.50
CA ALA A 12 -0.77 6.39 -3.68
C ALA A 12 -0.36 4.94 -3.37
N ALA A 13 0.73 4.75 -2.62
CA ALA A 13 1.20 3.44 -2.18
C ALA A 13 0.14 2.71 -1.35
N TYR A 14 -0.46 3.38 -0.35
CA TYR A 14 -1.52 2.78 0.47
C TYR A 14 -2.75 2.37 -0.35
N ARG A 15 -3.19 3.22 -1.28
CA ARG A 15 -4.34 2.89 -2.14
C ARG A 15 -4.04 1.68 -3.01
N ALA A 16 -2.88 1.67 -3.67
CA ALA A 16 -2.47 0.55 -4.50
C ALA A 16 -2.36 -0.76 -3.69
N SER A 17 -1.78 -0.70 -2.49
CA SER A 17 -1.70 -1.86 -1.58
C SER A 17 -3.08 -2.44 -1.26
N ARG A 18 -4.08 -1.60 -1.00
CA ARG A 18 -5.46 -2.05 -0.74
C ARG A 18 -6.10 -2.72 -1.95
N GLU A 19 -5.95 -2.15 -3.13
CA GLU A 19 -6.48 -2.73 -4.37
C GLU A 19 -5.81 -4.09 -4.66
N LEU A 20 -4.50 -4.21 -4.44
CA LEU A 20 -3.77 -5.48 -4.62
C LEU A 20 -4.23 -6.56 -3.64
N ILE A 21 -4.49 -6.20 -2.38
CA ILE A 21 -5.05 -7.14 -1.39
C ILE A 21 -6.46 -7.59 -1.83
N SER A 22 -7.32 -6.65 -2.25
CA SER A 22 -8.67 -6.98 -2.74
C SER A 22 -8.64 -7.84 -4.01
N LEU A 23 -7.61 -7.65 -4.86
CA LEU A 23 -7.37 -8.50 -6.02
C LEU A 23 -7.05 -9.94 -5.60
N LEU A 24 -6.23 -10.14 -4.55
CA LEU A 24 -5.94 -11.49 -4.03
C LEU A 24 -7.20 -12.18 -3.50
N ASP A 25 -8.07 -11.46 -2.80
CA ASP A 25 -9.36 -12.02 -2.33
C ASP A 25 -10.21 -12.51 -3.51
N THR A 26 -10.28 -11.72 -4.57
CA THR A 26 -11.00 -12.08 -5.80
C THR A 26 -10.34 -13.26 -6.51
N ALA A 27 -9.02 -13.25 -6.63
CA ALA A 27 -8.26 -14.33 -7.25
C ALA A 27 -8.42 -15.65 -6.50
N ARG A 28 -8.49 -15.62 -5.16
CA ARG A 28 -8.71 -16.82 -4.34
C ARG A 28 -10.04 -17.50 -4.66
N ALA A 29 -11.06 -16.73 -5.01
CA ALA A 29 -12.38 -17.25 -5.34
C ALA A 29 -12.52 -17.75 -6.79
N HIS A 30 -11.65 -17.31 -7.70
CA HIS A 30 -11.86 -17.48 -9.15
C HIS A 30 -10.69 -18.11 -9.92
N CYS A 31 -9.49 -18.16 -9.35
CA CYS A 31 -8.31 -18.74 -9.99
C CYS A 31 -8.04 -20.18 -9.51
N SER A 32 -7.30 -20.94 -10.31
CA SER A 32 -6.67 -22.17 -9.83
C SER A 32 -5.63 -21.84 -8.75
N GLU A 33 -5.31 -22.82 -7.90
CA GLU A 33 -4.30 -22.68 -6.85
C GLU A 33 -2.95 -22.23 -7.41
N ALA A 34 -2.48 -22.85 -8.49
CA ALA A 34 -1.22 -22.47 -9.15
C ALA A 34 -1.19 -21.01 -9.64
N ASN A 35 -2.30 -20.51 -10.20
CA ASN A 35 -2.39 -19.12 -10.67
C ASN A 35 -2.49 -18.14 -9.49
N TYR A 36 -3.19 -18.55 -8.42
CA TYR A 36 -3.28 -17.77 -7.19
C TYR A 36 -1.91 -17.62 -6.53
N ASP A 37 -1.14 -18.71 -6.39
CA ASP A 37 0.17 -18.68 -5.73
C ASP A 37 1.18 -17.81 -6.50
N ASP A 38 1.20 -17.90 -7.84
CA ASP A 38 2.03 -17.03 -8.69
C ASP A 38 1.65 -15.54 -8.52
N LEU A 39 0.34 -15.24 -8.53
CA LEU A 39 -0.15 -13.88 -8.31
C LEU A 39 0.17 -13.38 -6.90
N GLN A 40 -0.02 -14.20 -5.88
CA GLN A 40 0.27 -13.86 -4.49
C GLN A 40 1.73 -13.48 -4.30
N SER A 41 2.65 -14.25 -4.91
CA SER A 41 4.09 -13.94 -4.87
C SER A 41 4.39 -12.57 -5.49
N LYS A 42 3.84 -12.28 -6.68
CA LYS A 42 4.02 -10.99 -7.36
C LYS A 42 3.46 -9.83 -6.55
N VAL A 43 2.26 -9.99 -5.99
CA VAL A 43 1.64 -8.98 -5.12
C VAL A 43 2.51 -8.74 -3.89
N ALA A 44 3.02 -9.79 -3.24
CA ALA A 44 3.89 -9.65 -2.08
C ALA A 44 5.17 -8.86 -2.40
N THR A 45 5.81 -9.13 -3.54
CA THR A 45 6.96 -8.34 -4.00
C THR A 45 6.61 -6.87 -4.19
N THR A 46 5.52 -6.58 -4.90
CA THR A 46 5.09 -5.19 -5.14
C THR A 46 4.73 -4.46 -3.85
N LEU A 47 4.08 -5.12 -2.88
CA LEU A 47 3.80 -4.55 -1.56
C LEU A 47 5.10 -4.22 -0.80
N GLY A 48 6.13 -5.06 -0.93
CA GLY A 48 7.46 -4.80 -0.37
C GLY A 48 8.08 -3.53 -0.97
N GLU A 49 8.06 -3.37 -2.29
CA GLU A 49 8.58 -2.17 -2.96
C GLU A 49 7.81 -0.90 -2.58
N MET A 50 6.48 -0.98 -2.44
CA MET A 50 5.66 0.14 -1.96
C MET A 50 5.98 0.51 -0.50
N ASN A 51 6.35 -0.47 0.32
CA ASN A 51 6.76 -0.21 1.70
C ASN A 51 8.08 0.58 1.77
N GLU A 52 8.99 0.40 0.82
CA GLU A 52 10.21 1.20 0.73
C GLU A 52 9.91 2.69 0.46
N ILE A 53 8.90 2.98 -0.37
CA ILE A 53 8.42 4.36 -0.60
C ILE A 53 7.92 4.97 0.70
N ASN A 54 7.12 4.22 1.46
CA ASN A 54 6.60 4.66 2.76
C ASN A 54 7.74 4.89 3.75
N HIS A 55 8.69 3.95 3.85
CA HIS A 55 9.84 4.06 4.74
C HIS A 55 10.62 5.34 4.45
N TRP A 56 11.01 5.55 3.19
CA TRP A 56 11.72 6.74 2.78
C TRP A 56 10.95 8.04 3.08
N ALA A 57 9.65 8.09 2.77
CA ALA A 57 8.82 9.27 3.02
C ALA A 57 8.70 9.59 4.52
N PHE A 58 8.51 8.58 5.37
CA PHE A 58 8.41 8.73 6.82
C PHE A 58 9.76 9.02 7.48
N THR A 59 10.87 8.56 6.91
CA THR A 59 12.21 8.97 7.37
C THR A 59 12.47 10.45 7.07
N ALA A 60 12.05 10.93 5.90
CA ALA A 60 12.23 12.33 5.50
C ALA A 60 11.25 13.29 6.22
N TYR A 61 10.00 12.83 6.46
CA TYR A 61 8.92 13.61 7.06
C TYR A 61 8.14 12.77 8.09
N PRO A 62 8.69 12.57 9.30
CA PRO A 62 8.08 11.68 10.31
C PRO A 62 6.64 12.06 10.69
N GLU A 63 6.29 13.33 10.61
CA GLU A 63 4.94 13.83 10.89
C GLU A 63 3.89 13.28 9.93
N LEU A 64 4.27 12.86 8.71
CA LEU A 64 3.35 12.24 7.76
C LEU A 64 2.86 10.89 8.26
N LYS A 65 3.69 10.14 9.00
CA LYS A 65 3.28 8.84 9.53
C LYS A 65 2.09 9.00 10.46
N THR A 66 2.20 9.89 11.44
CA THR A 66 1.11 10.17 12.39
C THR A 66 -0.13 10.69 11.67
N ALA A 67 0.03 11.66 10.76
CA ALA A 67 -1.10 12.23 10.02
C ALA A 67 -1.85 11.19 9.16
N ILE A 68 -1.14 10.22 8.59
CA ILE A 68 -1.75 9.16 7.79
C ILE A 68 -2.38 8.09 8.68
N ASP A 69 -1.73 7.69 9.77
CA ASP A 69 -2.30 6.77 10.77
C ASP A 69 -3.63 7.33 11.31
N GLU A 70 -3.67 8.62 11.67
CA GLU A 70 -4.90 9.29 12.13
C GLU A 70 -6.00 9.30 11.06
N ARG A 71 -5.67 9.52 9.78
CA ARG A 71 -6.65 9.45 8.68
C ARG A 71 -7.20 8.03 8.51
N ILE A 72 -6.35 7.02 8.64
CA ILE A 72 -6.75 5.61 8.57
C ILE A 72 -7.68 5.26 9.73
N GLU A 73 -7.33 5.62 10.96
CA GLU A 73 -8.16 5.36 12.14
C GLU A 73 -9.51 6.07 12.05
N LYS A 74 -9.52 7.35 11.62
CA LYS A 74 -10.72 8.17 11.59
C LYS A 74 -11.70 7.81 10.47
N TYR A 75 -11.20 7.41 9.31
CA TYR A 75 -12.02 7.22 8.11
C TYR A 75 -12.00 5.80 7.55
N GLY A 76 -11.17 4.91 8.08
CA GLY A 76 -10.92 3.58 7.52
C GLY A 76 -10.26 3.64 6.12
N ARG A 77 -9.75 4.81 5.71
CA ARG A 77 -9.19 5.02 4.37
C ARG A 77 -8.21 6.19 4.32
N VAL A 78 -7.23 6.05 3.45
CA VAL A 78 -6.32 7.13 3.05
C VAL A 78 -6.95 7.87 1.86
N SER A 79 -7.63 8.99 2.14
CA SER A 79 -8.27 9.86 1.15
C SER A 79 -7.35 11.00 0.72
#